data_AF-A0A7S0HB65-F1
#
_entry.id   AF-A0A7S0HB65-F1
#
_cell.length_a   1.000
_cell.length_b   1.000
_cell.length_c   1.000
_cell.angle_alpha   90.00
_cell.angle_beta   90.00
_cell.angle_gamma   90.00
#
_symmetry.space_group_name_H-M   'P 1'
#
loop_
_entity.id
_entity.type
_entity.pdbx_description
1 polymer ?
#
loop_
_entity_poly.entity_id
_entity_poly.type
_entity_poly.pdbx_seq_one_letter_code
_entity_poly.pdbx_strand_id
1 'polypeptide(L)'
;DQPPTLLEAIDTALLKALVRAEPENVLSFLQASNACRVQESERLLRDYDMFHELVALFHSHQEHRRALELLAEHGQGPQEEHPLHGVFPTVEYLQSLEEQHLPIVLEFSRWVLRADPELGLEIFTKSRMGRQMPIDSVLSHLRVFDEEATHDKS
;
A
#
# COMPACT_ATOMS: atom_id res chain seq x y z
N ASP A 1 -27.31 1.22 -3.27
CA ASP A 1 -26.58 1.25 -1.99
C ASP A 1 -27.50 1.08 -0.81
N GLN A 2 -27.05 0.28 0.16
CA GLN A 2 -27.66 0.21 1.49
C GLN A 2 -27.38 1.53 2.25
N PRO A 3 -28.31 1.97 3.12
CA PRO A 3 -28.09 3.14 3.96
C PRO A 3 -26.88 2.91 4.89
N PRO A 4 -26.08 3.95 5.18
CA PRO A 4 -24.95 3.81 6.08
C PRO A 4 -25.40 3.37 7.46
N THR A 5 -24.59 2.57 8.12
CA THR A 5 -24.68 2.41 9.57
C THR A 5 -24.39 3.75 10.26
N LEU A 6 -24.80 3.88 11.53
CA LEU A 6 -24.51 5.09 12.30
C LEU A 6 -23.01 5.35 12.38
N LEU A 7 -22.20 4.30 12.58
CA LEU A 7 -20.75 4.42 12.67
C LEU A 7 -20.13 4.86 11.34
N GLU A 8 -20.55 4.26 10.22
CA GLU A 8 -20.11 4.67 8.88
C GLU A 8 -20.44 6.14 8.59
N ALA A 9 -21.64 6.59 8.97
CA ALA A 9 -22.06 7.97 8.79
C ALA A 9 -21.21 8.93 9.63
N ILE A 10 -20.90 8.58 10.89
CA ILE A 10 -20.06 9.38 11.79
C ILE A 10 -18.63 9.48 11.25
N ASP A 11 -18.00 8.35 10.96
CA ASP A 11 -16.59 8.34 10.55
C ASP A 11 -16.38 8.98 9.18
N THR A 12 -17.31 8.79 8.24
CA THR A 12 -17.26 9.45 6.93
C THR A 12 -17.49 10.96 7.06
N ALA A 13 -18.36 11.41 7.99
CA ALA A 13 -18.55 12.84 8.26
C ALA A 13 -17.33 13.46 8.95
N LEU A 14 -16.71 12.73 9.88
CA LEU A 14 -15.48 13.15 10.56
C LEU A 14 -14.34 13.29 9.56
N LEU A 15 -14.15 12.32 8.66
CA LEU A 15 -13.17 12.41 7.58
C LEU A 15 -13.35 13.70 6.75
N LYS A 16 -14.59 13.99 6.33
CA LYS A 16 -14.92 15.23 5.58
C LYS A 16 -14.62 16.50 6.37
N ALA A 17 -14.78 16.48 7.69
CA ALA A 17 -14.46 17.60 8.54
C ALA A 17 -12.94 17.78 8.65
N LEU A 18 -12.20 16.70 8.91
CA LEU A 18 -10.74 16.71 9.00
C LEU A 18 -10.09 17.19 7.71
N VAL A 19 -10.50 16.66 6.54
CA VAL A 19 -9.98 17.09 5.23
C VAL A 19 -10.12 18.61 5.01
N ARG A 20 -11.14 19.24 5.58
CA ARG A 20 -11.39 20.69 5.39
C ARG A 20 -10.77 21.58 6.46
N ALA A 21 -10.68 21.09 7.69
CA ALA A 21 -10.30 21.91 8.83
C ALA A 21 -8.88 21.61 9.33
N GLU A 22 -8.49 20.33 9.33
CA GLU A 22 -7.28 19.80 9.96
C GLU A 22 -6.68 18.67 9.10
N PRO A 23 -6.25 18.95 7.85
CA PRO A 23 -5.77 17.94 6.91
C PRO A 23 -4.57 17.14 7.44
N GLU A 24 -3.75 17.73 8.32
CA GLU A 24 -2.64 17.07 9.00
C GLU A 24 -3.06 15.89 9.89
N ASN A 25 -4.33 15.85 10.31
CA ASN A 25 -4.88 14.81 11.17
C ASN A 25 -5.59 13.69 10.37
N VAL A 26 -5.70 13.83 9.04
CA VAL A 26 -6.42 12.84 8.21
C VAL A 26 -5.70 11.51 8.18
N LEU A 27 -4.38 11.52 8.01
CA LEU A 27 -3.57 10.30 7.94
C LEU A 27 -3.66 9.50 9.24
N SER A 28 -3.47 10.15 10.39
CA SER A 28 -3.49 9.49 11.70
C SER A 28 -4.88 8.92 12.02
N PHE A 29 -5.94 9.62 11.60
CA PHE A 29 -7.31 9.13 11.69
C PHE A 29 -7.53 7.86 10.84
N LEU A 30 -7.09 7.86 9.58
CA LEU A 30 -7.28 6.72 8.67
C LEU A 30 -6.41 5.50 9.03
N GLN A 31 -5.25 5.70 9.65
CA GLN A 31 -4.43 4.61 10.16
C GLN A 31 -5.03 3.95 11.41
N ALA A 32 -5.93 4.64 12.11
CA ALA A 32 -6.70 4.06 13.20
C ALA A 32 -7.89 3.23 12.67
N SER A 33 -8.51 2.46 13.56
CA SER A 33 -9.75 1.75 13.24
C SER A 33 -10.86 2.74 12.92
N ASN A 34 -11.39 2.69 11.70
CA ASN A 34 -12.45 3.54 11.21
C ASN A 34 -13.43 2.73 10.35
N ALA A 35 -14.69 3.16 10.31
CA ALA A 35 -15.75 2.60 9.47
C ALA A 35 -16.07 3.51 8.28
N CYS A 36 -15.11 4.31 7.80
CA CYS A 36 -15.33 5.19 6.66
C CYS A 36 -15.91 4.42 5.46
N ARG A 37 -16.91 4.97 4.78
CA ARG A 37 -17.40 4.37 3.54
C ARG A 37 -16.34 4.54 2.46
N VAL A 38 -15.71 3.43 2.05
CA VAL A 38 -14.57 3.44 1.14
C VAL A 38 -14.87 4.21 -0.14
N GLN A 39 -16.02 3.96 -0.79
CA GLN A 39 -16.32 4.60 -2.09
C GLN A 39 -16.50 6.12 -1.98
N GLU A 40 -17.06 6.61 -0.87
CA GLU A 40 -17.28 8.04 -0.66
C GLU A 40 -15.99 8.73 -0.20
N SER A 41 -15.25 8.07 0.68
CA SER A 41 -13.98 8.54 1.22
C SER A 41 -12.89 8.59 0.17
N GLU A 42 -12.85 7.60 -0.73
CA GLU A 42 -11.93 7.60 -1.87
C GLU A 42 -12.17 8.80 -2.79
N ARG A 43 -13.42 9.08 -3.16
CA ARG A 43 -13.75 10.24 -4.01
C ARG A 43 -13.27 11.52 -3.37
N LEU A 44 -13.57 11.70 -2.08
CA LEU A 44 -13.13 12.85 -1.31
C LEU A 44 -11.60 13.00 -1.31
N LEU A 45 -10.86 11.92 -1.00
CA LEU A 45 -9.40 11.99 -0.92
C LEU A 45 -8.76 12.26 -2.30
N ARG A 46 -9.32 11.70 -3.38
CA ARG A 46 -8.89 12.01 -4.75
C ARG A 46 -9.16 13.45 -5.14
N ASP A 47 -10.31 14.01 -4.77
CA ASP A 47 -10.66 15.41 -5.06
C ASP A 47 -9.70 16.42 -4.40
N TYR A 48 -8.98 16.01 -3.35
CA TYR A 48 -8.00 16.82 -2.62
C TYR A 48 -6.54 16.36 -2.84
N ASP A 49 -6.29 15.47 -3.81
CA ASP A 49 -4.96 14.91 -4.10
C ASP A 49 -4.26 14.25 -2.88
N MET A 50 -5.04 13.73 -1.93
CA MET A 50 -4.58 13.09 -0.69
C MET A 50 -4.29 11.59 -0.89
N PHE A 51 -3.35 11.29 -1.79
CA PHE A 51 -3.06 9.90 -2.22
C PHE A 51 -2.42 9.05 -1.12
N HIS A 52 -1.62 9.65 -0.23
CA HIS A 52 -1.02 8.94 0.89
C HIS A 52 -2.10 8.48 1.91
N GLU A 53 -3.07 9.35 2.17
CA GLU A 53 -4.23 9.06 2.99
C GLU A 53 -5.16 8.05 2.32
N LEU A 54 -5.27 8.09 0.99
CA LEU A 54 -6.04 7.08 0.24
C LEU A 54 -5.44 5.67 0.40
N VAL A 55 -4.11 5.55 0.39
CA VAL A 55 -3.43 4.28 0.71
C VAL A 55 -3.75 3.82 2.13
N ALA A 56 -3.77 4.73 3.10
CA ALA A 56 -4.11 4.43 4.49
C ALA A 56 -5.58 3.95 4.64
N LEU A 57 -6.53 4.60 3.94
CA LEU A 57 -7.92 4.16 3.88
C LEU A 57 -8.03 2.72 3.35
N PHE A 58 -7.40 2.42 2.21
CA PHE A 58 -7.43 1.05 1.69
C PHE A 58 -6.79 0.04 2.64
N HIS A 59 -5.71 0.42 3.33
CA HIS A 59 -5.09 -0.44 4.34
C HIS A 59 -6.04 -0.73 5.51
N SER A 60 -6.70 0.29 6.09
CA SER A 60 -7.60 0.11 7.23
C SER A 60 -8.84 -0.73 6.89
N HIS A 61 -9.24 -0.75 5.61
CA HIS A 61 -10.37 -1.54 5.10
C HIS A 61 -9.96 -2.87 4.45
N GLN A 62 -8.72 -3.32 4.61
CA GLN A 62 -8.19 -4.58 4.05
C GLN A 62 -8.23 -4.66 2.51
N GLU A 63 -8.30 -3.52 1.82
CA GLU A 63 -8.30 -3.43 0.36
C GLU A 63 -6.87 -3.36 -0.20
N HIS A 64 -5.99 -4.28 0.24
CA HIS A 64 -4.55 -4.24 -0.03
C HIS A 64 -4.18 -4.19 -1.50
N ARG A 65 -4.93 -4.88 -2.36
CA ARG A 65 -4.70 -4.86 -3.81
C ARG A 65 -4.83 -3.45 -4.38
N ARG A 66 -5.89 -2.74 -4.02
CA ARG A 66 -6.15 -1.39 -4.54
C ARG A 66 -5.12 -0.39 -4.03
N ALA A 67 -4.68 -0.54 -2.79
CA ALA A 67 -3.57 0.24 -2.24
C ALA A 67 -2.27 0.01 -3.03
N LEU A 68 -1.93 -1.26 -3.27
CA LEU A 68 -0.69 -1.63 -3.97
C LEU A 68 -0.73 -1.30 -5.46
N GLU A 69 -1.88 -1.37 -6.12
CA GLU A 69 -2.08 -0.89 -7.49
C GLU A 69 -1.83 0.61 -7.59
N LEU A 70 -2.39 1.39 -6.66
CA LEU A 70 -2.16 2.83 -6.60
C LEU A 70 -0.68 3.17 -6.33
N LEU A 71 -0.05 2.47 -5.40
CA LEU A 71 1.38 2.62 -5.10
C LEU A 71 2.26 2.27 -6.30
N ALA A 72 1.94 1.20 -7.03
CA ALA A 72 2.69 0.80 -8.22
C ALA A 72 2.49 1.77 -9.40
N GLU A 73 1.27 2.29 -9.59
CA GLU A 73 0.93 3.27 -10.62
C GLU A 73 1.73 4.56 -10.43
N HIS A 74 1.68 5.14 -9.23
CA HIS A 74 2.38 6.39 -8.95
C HIS A 74 3.88 6.21 -8.70
N GLY A 75 4.29 5.06 -8.15
CA GLY A 75 5.70 4.73 -7.89
C GLY A 75 6.54 4.60 -9.15
N GLN A 76 5.95 4.10 -10.24
CA GLN A 76 6.57 4.00 -11.57
C GLN A 76 6.30 5.23 -12.46
N GLY A 77 5.51 6.18 -11.98
CA GLY A 77 5.16 7.40 -12.70
C GLY A 77 6.33 8.40 -12.77
N PRO A 78 6.31 9.33 -13.73
CA PRO A 78 7.40 10.30 -13.94
C PRO A 78 7.42 11.45 -12.91
N GLN A 79 6.44 11.53 -12.02
CA GLN A 79 6.27 12.66 -11.10
C GLN A 79 7.07 12.42 -9.80
N GLU A 80 8.32 12.83 -9.79
CA GLU A 80 9.25 12.59 -8.67
C GLU A 80 8.80 13.22 -7.34
N GLU A 81 8.08 14.34 -7.38
CA GLU A 81 7.56 15.02 -6.18
C GLU A 81 6.27 14.39 -5.62
N HIS A 82 5.70 13.39 -6.29
CA HIS A 82 4.48 12.76 -5.82
C HIS A 82 4.75 11.97 -4.51
N PRO A 83 3.89 12.04 -3.47
CA PRO A 83 4.14 11.36 -2.19
C PRO A 83 4.32 9.84 -2.30
N LEU A 84 3.75 9.24 -3.34
CA LEU A 84 3.82 7.81 -3.62
C LEU A 84 4.93 7.44 -4.63
N HIS A 85 5.77 8.38 -5.04
CA HIS A 85 6.80 8.13 -6.04
C HIS A 85 7.90 7.20 -5.52
N GLY A 86 8.48 6.42 -6.44
CA GLY A 86 9.53 5.46 -6.14
C GLY A 86 9.05 4.19 -5.45
N VAL A 87 10.01 3.31 -5.14
CA VAL A 87 9.72 2.00 -4.53
C VAL A 87 9.42 2.07 -3.03
N PHE A 88 9.91 3.10 -2.34
CA PHE A 88 9.92 3.16 -0.88
C PHE A 88 8.52 3.06 -0.25
N PRO A 89 7.50 3.82 -0.71
CA PRO A 89 6.14 3.69 -0.16
C PRO A 89 5.56 2.28 -0.30
N THR A 90 5.93 1.57 -1.36
CA THR A 90 5.49 0.19 -1.59
C THR A 90 6.22 -0.79 -0.69
N VAL A 91 7.52 -0.61 -0.48
CA VAL A 91 8.30 -1.42 0.47
C VAL A 91 7.72 -1.30 1.87
N GLU A 92 7.44 -0.08 2.34
CA GLU A 92 6.84 0.13 3.66
C GLU A 92 5.48 -0.54 3.79
N TYR A 93 4.61 -0.40 2.78
CA TYR A 93 3.31 -1.04 2.75
C TYR A 93 3.43 -2.57 2.77
N LEU A 94 4.30 -3.13 1.94
CA LEU A 94 4.50 -4.58 1.88
C LEU A 94 5.11 -5.15 3.16
N GLN A 95 5.90 -4.37 3.90
CA GLN A 95 6.45 -4.78 5.20
C GLN A 95 5.42 -4.68 6.34
N SER A 96 4.32 -3.95 6.16
CA SER A 96 3.26 -3.81 7.18
C SER A 96 2.21 -4.92 7.14
N LEU A 97 2.11 -5.70 6.06
CA LEU A 97 1.06 -6.73 5.94
C LEU A 97 1.33 -7.96 6.84
N GLU A 98 0.27 -8.65 7.23
CA GLU A 98 0.35 -9.90 7.99
C GLU A 98 0.65 -11.12 7.11
N GLU A 99 0.87 -12.29 7.71
CA GLU A 99 1.26 -13.52 7.00
C GLU A 99 0.20 -14.02 6.03
N GLN A 100 -1.10 -13.84 6.34
CA GLN A 100 -2.18 -14.24 5.43
C GLN A 100 -2.13 -13.52 4.08
N HIS A 101 -1.44 -12.38 4.00
CA HIS A 101 -1.29 -11.57 2.79
C HIS A 101 -0.02 -11.89 2.00
N LEU A 102 0.71 -12.96 2.34
CA LEU A 102 1.90 -13.39 1.62
C LEU A 102 1.71 -13.50 0.09
N PRO A 103 0.60 -14.02 -0.46
CA PRO A 103 0.42 -14.09 -1.91
C PRO A 103 0.49 -12.72 -2.59
N ILE A 104 -0.14 -11.70 -2.01
CA ILE A 104 -0.14 -10.35 -2.58
C ILE A 104 1.22 -9.67 -2.37
N VAL A 105 1.92 -9.98 -1.27
CA VAL A 105 3.30 -9.51 -1.06
C VAL A 105 4.24 -10.02 -2.15
N LEU A 106 4.19 -11.33 -2.44
CA LEU A 106 5.01 -11.91 -3.49
C LEU A 106 4.68 -11.28 -4.85
N GLU A 107 3.39 -11.12 -5.17
CA GLU A 107 2.97 -10.50 -6.43
C GLU A 107 3.51 -9.08 -6.62
N PHE A 108 3.31 -8.19 -5.64
CA PHE A 108 3.69 -6.78 -5.78
C PHE A 108 5.17 -6.52 -5.47
N SER A 109 5.87 -7.42 -4.79
CA SER A 109 7.34 -7.33 -4.64
C SER A 109 8.06 -7.40 -5.99
N ARG A 110 7.45 -7.99 -7.02
CA ARG A 110 8.12 -8.23 -8.32
C ARG A 110 8.56 -6.96 -9.01
N TRP A 111 7.72 -5.93 -9.00
CA TRP A 111 8.07 -4.67 -9.66
C TRP A 111 9.13 -3.92 -8.85
N VAL A 112 9.05 -3.98 -7.52
CA VAL A 112 10.08 -3.41 -6.63
C VAL A 112 11.41 -4.10 -6.86
N LEU A 113 11.47 -5.44 -6.89
CA LEU A 113 12.68 -6.21 -7.15
C LEU A 113 13.33 -5.89 -8.51
N ARG A 114 12.53 -5.54 -9.52
CA ARG A 114 13.05 -5.12 -10.84
C ARG A 114 13.55 -3.68 -10.85
N ALA A 115 12.88 -2.79 -10.13
CA ALA A 115 13.24 -1.38 -10.06
C ALA A 115 14.44 -1.14 -9.12
N ASP A 116 14.45 -1.81 -7.96
CA ASP A 116 15.47 -1.73 -6.93
C ASP A 116 15.60 -3.09 -6.20
N PRO A 117 16.55 -3.94 -6.62
CA PRO A 117 16.75 -5.25 -6.01
C PRO A 117 17.12 -5.21 -4.53
N GLU A 118 17.86 -4.18 -4.08
CA GLU A 118 18.29 -4.06 -2.69
C GLU A 118 17.10 -3.80 -1.78
N LEU A 119 16.29 -2.77 -2.10
CA LEU A 119 15.07 -2.48 -1.37
C LEU A 119 14.00 -3.56 -1.53
N GLY A 120 13.96 -4.24 -2.69
CA GLY A 120 13.07 -5.38 -2.91
C GLY A 120 13.36 -6.57 -1.98
N LEU A 121 14.63 -6.83 -1.66
CA LEU A 121 15.01 -7.86 -0.68
C LEU A 121 14.63 -7.48 0.75
N GLU A 122 14.58 -6.18 1.08
CA GLU A 122 14.16 -5.71 2.40
C GLU A 122 12.71 -6.08 2.74
N ILE A 123 11.86 -6.26 1.73
CA ILE A 123 10.46 -6.71 1.90
C ILE A 123 10.39 -8.03 2.68
N PHE A 124 11.35 -8.93 2.44
CA PHE A 124 11.36 -10.27 3.02
C PHE A 124 12.25 -10.40 4.27
N THR A 125 13.19 -9.48 4.47
CA THR A 125 14.18 -9.54 5.54
C THR A 125 13.90 -8.59 6.70
N LYS A 126 13.17 -7.49 6.49
CA LYS A 126 12.88 -6.46 7.49
C LYS A 126 11.38 -6.29 7.78
N SER A 127 10.62 -7.38 7.79
CA SER A 127 9.17 -7.35 8.07
C SER A 127 8.84 -6.63 9.40
N ARG A 128 7.98 -5.59 9.35
CA ARG A 128 7.59 -4.80 10.52
C ARG A 128 6.62 -5.53 11.47
N MET A 129 5.83 -6.47 10.94
CA MET A 129 4.87 -7.25 11.74
C MET A 129 5.44 -8.55 12.29
N GLY A 130 6.76 -8.78 12.17
CA GLY A 130 7.35 -10.07 12.53
C GLY A 130 6.79 -11.24 11.72
N ARG A 131 6.26 -10.97 10.51
CA ARG A 131 5.72 -11.96 9.59
C ARG A 131 6.71 -13.10 9.40
N GLN A 132 6.26 -14.33 9.58
CA GLN A 132 7.06 -15.49 9.20
C GLN A 132 7.08 -15.58 7.68
N MET A 133 8.28 -15.68 7.13
CA MET A 133 8.49 -15.86 5.70
C MET A 133 8.89 -17.31 5.46
N PRO A 134 8.03 -18.14 4.84
CA PRO A 134 8.41 -19.49 4.45
C PRO A 134 9.60 -19.40 3.49
N ILE A 135 10.78 -19.82 3.96
CA ILE A 135 12.06 -19.66 3.25
C ILE A 135 11.96 -20.24 1.84
N ASP A 136 11.37 -21.42 1.70
CA ASP A 136 11.22 -22.09 0.41
C ASP A 136 10.38 -21.28 -0.59
N SER A 137 9.31 -20.65 -0.13
CA SER A 137 8.44 -19.80 -0.96
C SER A 137 9.17 -18.55 -1.44
N VAL A 138 9.92 -17.90 -0.55
CA VAL A 138 10.73 -16.71 -0.89
C VAL A 138 11.85 -17.08 -1.84
N LEU A 139 12.60 -18.14 -1.57
CA LEU A 139 13.68 -18.58 -2.45
C LEU A 139 13.16 -18.97 -3.83
N SER A 140 12.03 -19.68 -3.91
CA SER A 140 11.41 -20.03 -5.19
C SER A 140 10.99 -18.78 -5.98
N HIS A 141 10.48 -17.76 -5.29
CA HIS A 141 10.10 -16.49 -5.89
C HIS A 141 11.33 -15.69 -6.38
N LEU A 142 12.40 -15.64 -5.60
CA LEU A 142 13.62 -14.89 -5.92
C LEU A 142 14.44 -15.53 -7.06
N ARG A 143 14.40 -16.86 -7.20
CA ARG A 143 15.13 -17.58 -8.27
C ARG A 143 14.80 -17.08 -9.67
N VAL A 144 13.55 -16.72 -9.93
CA VAL A 144 13.11 -16.20 -11.23
C VAL A 144 13.90 -14.94 -11.63
N PHE A 145 14.25 -14.08 -10.66
CA PHE A 145 14.98 -12.85 -10.92
C PHE A 145 16.49 -13.07 -11.14
N ASP A 146 17.06 -14.10 -10.51
CA ASP A 146 18.46 -14.50 -10.72
C ASP A 146 18.66 -15.12 -12.12
N GLU A 147 17.70 -15.92 -12.57
CA GLU A 147 17.66 -16.48 -13.92
C GLU A 147 17.45 -15.40 -15.00
N GLU A 148 16.61 -14.38 -14.75
CA GLU A 148 16.44 -13.22 -15.63
C GLU A 148 17.75 -12.41 -15.73
N ALA A 149 18.44 -12.15 -14.60
CA ALA A 149 19.67 -11.35 -14.57
C ALA A 149 20.89 -12.03 -15.25
N THR A 150 20.88 -13.36 -15.35
CA THR A 150 21.94 -14.13 -16.01
C THR A 150 21.76 -14.22 -17.52
N HIS A 151 20.54 -14.15 -18.03
CA HIS A 151 20.24 -14.16 -19.47
C HIS A 151 20.51 -12.83 -20.17
N ASP A 152 20.34 -11.69 -19.47
CA ASP A 152 20.57 -10.35 -20.06
C ASP A 152 22.06 -9.99 -20.23
N LYS A 153 22.96 -10.84 -19.72
CA LYS A 153 24.42 -10.69 -19.84
C LYS A 153 25.06 -11.55 -20.93
N SER A 154 24.27 -12.28 -21.72
CA SER A 154 24.72 -13.16 -22.82
C SER A 154 24.27 -12.61 -24.18
#